data_AF-T0GB69-F1
#
_entry.id   AF-T0GB69-F1
#
_cell.length_a   1.000
_cell.length_b   1.000
_cell.length_c   1.000
_cell.angle_alpha   90.00
_cell.angle_beta   90.00
_cell.angle_gamma   90.00
#
_symmetry.space_group_name_H-M   'P 1'
#
loop_
_entity.id
_entity.type
_entity.pdbx_description
1 polymer ?
#
loop_
_entity_poly.entity_id
_entity_poly.type
_entity_poly.pdbx_seq_one_letter_code
_entity_poly.pdbx_strand_id
1 'polypeptide(L)' 'MNISTLLNVLPVVGPVIAKAPEFVALYQAAASLLNDPDQATAKEALADIQVDNDEGHARLQAKLAAVAAADD' A
#
# COMPACT_ATOMS: atom_id res chain seq x y z
N MET A 1 -2.95 10.55 9.24
CA MET A 1 -2.36 9.21 9.02
C MET A 1 -1.06 9.41 8.24
N ASN A 2 -0.02 8.60 8.44
CA ASN A 2 1.19 8.68 7.61
C ASN A 2 1.18 7.51 6.61
N ILE A 3 1.42 7.78 5.33
CA ILE A 3 1.38 6.77 4.26
C ILE A 3 2.33 5.60 4.53
N SER A 4 3.50 5.85 5.11
CA SER A 4 4.48 4.83 5.45
C SER A 4 3.93 3.81 6.45
N THR A 5 3.05 4.22 7.37
CA THR A 5 2.36 3.29 8.29
C THR A 5 1.43 2.34 7.53
N LEU A 6 0.73 2.86 6.53
CA LEU A 6 -0.21 2.08 5.72
C LEU A 6 0.52 1.09 4.80
N LEU A 7 1.60 1.56 4.15
CA LEU A 7 2.39 0.75 3.22
C LEU A 7 3.20 -0.33 3.93
N ASN A 8 3.67 -0.08 5.17
CA ASN A 8 4.42 -1.07 5.94
C ASN A 8 3.59 -2.29 6.38
N VAL A 9 2.26 -2.21 6.34
CA VAL A 9 1.40 -3.36 6.67
C VAL A 9 1.26 -4.32 5.50
N LEU A 10 1.37 -3.82 4.26
CA LEU A 10 1.12 -4.58 3.04
C LEU A 10 2.05 -5.79 2.84
N PRO A 11 3.36 -5.77 3.16
CA PRO A 11 4.23 -6.93 2.98
C PRO A 11 3.87 -8.13 3.87
N VAL A 12 3.15 -7.89 4.97
CA VAL A 12 2.67 -8.95 5.88
C VAL A 12 1.34 -9.52 5.39
N VAL A 13 0.63 -8.75 4.57
CA VAL A 13 -0.66 -9.09 3.98
C VAL A 13 -0.41 -9.80 2.66
N GLY A 14 -0.45 -11.13 2.68
CA GLY A 14 -0.38 -11.91 1.44
C GLY A 14 -1.54 -11.58 0.48
N PRO A 15 -1.38 -11.88 -0.83
CA PRO A 15 -2.33 -11.50 -1.88
C PRO A 15 -3.76 -12.00 -1.65
N VAL A 16 -3.91 -13.13 -0.93
CA VAL A 16 -5.22 -13.67 -0.55
C VAL A 16 -5.96 -12.73 0.41
N ILE A 17 -5.27 -12.20 1.42
CA ILE A 17 -5.86 -11.25 2.38
C ILE A 17 -6.02 -9.88 1.72
N ALA A 18 -5.11 -9.47 0.85
CA ALA A 18 -5.22 -8.21 0.13
C ALA A 18 -6.46 -8.12 -0.78
N LYS A 19 -6.98 -9.26 -1.25
CA LYS A 19 -8.23 -9.37 -2.03
C LYS A 19 -9.48 -9.51 -1.16
N ALA A 20 -9.34 -9.69 0.15
CA ALA A 20 -10.48 -9.88 1.04
C ALA A 20 -11.30 -8.57 1.11
N PRO A 21 -12.64 -8.62 0.92
CA PRO A 21 -13.48 -7.42 0.89
C PRO A 21 -13.34 -6.56 2.15
N GLU A 22 -13.24 -7.20 3.32
CA GLU A 22 -13.08 -6.49 4.60
C GLU A 22 -11.73 -5.79 4.72
N PHE A 23 -10.65 -6.41 4.24
CA PHE A 23 -9.34 -5.78 4.22
C PHE A 23 -9.31 -4.61 3.25
N VAL A 24 -9.88 -4.77 2.05
CA VAL A 24 -9.97 -3.69 1.05
C VAL A 24 -10.74 -2.50 1.61
N ALA A 25 -11.89 -2.74 2.26
CA ALA A 25 -12.68 -1.68 2.88
C ALA A 25 -11.92 -0.96 4.00
N LEU A 26 -11.25 -1.72 4.88
CA LEU A 26 -10.43 -1.16 5.95
C LEU A 26 -9.26 -0.33 5.40
N TYR A 27 -8.56 -0.85 4.40
CA TYR A 27 -7.43 -0.19 3.76
C TYR A 27 -7.86 1.09 3.03
N GLN A 28 -8.99 1.07 2.32
CA GLN A 28 -9.54 2.26 1.66
C GLN A 28 -9.98 3.32 2.67
N ALA A 29 -10.61 2.92 3.79
CA ALA A 29 -10.98 3.84 4.86
C ALA A 29 -9.72 4.50 5.47
N ALA A 30 -8.67 3.73 5.72
CA ALA A 30 -7.40 4.24 6.22
C ALA A 30 -6.67 5.13 5.20
N ALA A 31 -6.71 4.78 3.91
CA ALA A 31 -6.16 5.59 2.82
C ALA A 31 -6.90 6.93 2.69
N SER A 32 -8.21 6.99 2.93
CA SER A 32 -8.99 8.23 2.86
C SER A 32 -8.59 9.29 3.91
N LEU A 33 -7.80 8.88 4.92
CA LEU A 33 -7.25 9.76 5.96
C LEU A 33 -5.87 10.35 5.58
N LEU A 34 -5.40 10.07 4.36
CA LEU A 34 -4.20 10.66 3.77
C LEU A 34 -4.56 11.87 2.90
N ASN A 35 -3.57 12.73 2.67
CA ASN A 35 -3.53 13.78 1.65
C ASN A 35 -3.66 13.18 0.23
N ASP A 36 -4.29 13.91 -0.69
CA ASP A 36 -4.63 13.47 -2.05
C ASP A 36 -3.50 12.72 -2.81
N PRO A 37 -2.23 13.19 -2.85
CA PRO A 37 -1.17 12.46 -3.54
C PRO A 37 -0.89 11.09 -2.91
N ASP A 38 -1.01 10.99 -1.60
CA ASP A 38 -0.74 9.77 -0.84
C ASP A 38 -1.88 8.76 -0.95
N GLN A 39 -3.12 9.23 -1.18
CA GLN A 39 -4.26 8.34 -1.49
C GLN A 39 -4.06 7.59 -2.81
N ALA A 40 -3.47 8.25 -3.82
CA ALA A 40 -3.17 7.61 -5.11
C ALA A 40 -2.12 6.50 -4.92
N THR A 41 -1.02 6.82 -4.24
CA THR A 41 0.04 5.87 -3.91
C THR A 41 -0.48 4.68 -3.10
N ALA A 42 -1.36 4.91 -2.13
CA ALA A 42 -1.98 3.84 -1.34
C ALA A 42 -2.83 2.90 -2.20
N LYS A 43 -3.63 3.43 -3.15
CA LYS A 43 -4.44 2.61 -4.07
C LYS A 43 -3.58 1.76 -5.00
N GLU A 44 -2.52 2.34 -5.54
CA GLU A 44 -1.57 1.61 -6.39
C GLU A 44 -0.86 0.49 -5.61
N ALA A 45 -0.44 0.75 -4.38
CA ALA A 45 0.21 -0.26 -3.54
C ALA A 45 -0.73 -1.43 -3.20
N LEU A 46 -2.02 -1.16 -2.97
CA LEU A 46 -3.02 -2.20 -2.79
C LEU A 46 -3.20 -3.04 -4.07
N ALA A 47 -3.20 -2.40 -5.24
CA ALA A 47 -3.28 -3.12 -6.51
C ALA A 47 -2.03 -3.97 -6.75
N ASP A 48 -0.85 -3.46 -6.43
CA ASP A 48 0.42 -4.18 -6.57
C ASP A 48 0.46 -5.45 -5.71
N ILE A 49 0.03 -5.39 -4.44
CA ILE A 49 0.00 -6.57 -3.55
C ILE A 49 -1.12 -7.57 -3.92
N GLN A 50 -2.15 -7.13 -4.66
CA GLN A 50 -3.22 -8.01 -5.15
C GLN A 50 -2.77 -8.81 -6.40
N VAL A 51 -1.73 -8.37 -7.11
CA VAL A 51 -1.10 -9.13 -8.19
C VAL A 51 -0.08 -10.10 -7.60
N ASP A 52 -0.01 -11.34 -8.12
CA ASP A 52 0.73 -12.47 -7.53
C ASP A 52 2.24 -12.22 -7.27
N ASN A 53 2.78 -13.04 -6.35
CA ASN A 53 3.65 -12.68 -5.22
C ASN A 53 5.02 -11.98 -5.41
N ASP A 54 5.70 -11.98 -6.55
CA ASP A 54 7.10 -11.46 -6.59
C ASP A 54 7.21 -10.00 -7.08
N GLU A 55 6.52 -9.68 -8.18
CA GLU A 55 6.60 -8.34 -8.76
C GLU A 55 5.89 -7.29 -7.91
N GLY A 56 4.78 -7.66 -7.26
CA GLY A 56 4.04 -6.77 -6.37
C GLY A 56 4.89 -6.33 -5.18
N HIS A 57 5.61 -7.28 -4.56
CA HIS A 57 6.54 -7.00 -3.47
C HIS A 57 7.72 -6.11 -3.93
N ALA A 58 8.28 -6.37 -5.12
CA ALA A 58 9.37 -5.57 -5.67
C ALA A 58 8.94 -4.12 -5.97
N ARG A 59 7.75 -3.93 -6.56
CA ARG A 59 7.18 -2.60 -6.82
C ARG A 59 6.86 -1.86 -5.53
N LEU A 60 6.32 -2.55 -4.53
CA LEU A 60 6.06 -1.97 -3.22
C LEU A 60 7.37 -1.51 -2.55
N GLN A 61 8.43 -2.32 -2.57
CA GLN A 61 9.75 -1.90 -2.07
C GLN A 61 10.29 -0.68 -2.81
N ALA A 62 10.11 -0.61 -4.14
CA ALA A 62 10.53 0.55 -4.92
C ALA A 62 9.76 1.82 -4.52
N LYS A 63 8.44 1.72 -4.31
CA LYS A 63 7.60 2.85 -3.83
C LYS A 63 8.00 3.30 -2.43
N LEU A 64 8.28 2.36 -1.51
CA LEU A 64 8.77 2.66 -0.16
C LEU A 64 10.09 3.42 -0.18
N ALA A 65 11.02 3.02 -1.06
CA ALA A 65 12.30 3.73 -1.22
C ALA A 65 12.13 5.15 -1.78
N ALA A 66 11.19 5.36 -2.70
CA ALA A 66 10.91 6.68 -3.28
C ALA A 66 10.29 7.64 -2.25
N VAL A 67 9.37 7.15 -1.40
CA VAL A 67 8.78 7.95 -0.31
C VAL A 67 9.83 8.28 0.75
N ALA A 68 10.65 7.31 1.17
CA ALA A 68 11.72 7.55 2.13
C ALA A 68 12.73 8.60 1.66
N ALA A 69 12.96 8.72 0.35
CA ALA A 69 13.83 9.73 -0.25
C ALA A 69 13.15 11.11 -0.44
N ALA A 70 11.83 11.20 -0.27
CA ALA A 70 11.06 12.45 -0.39
C ALA A 70 10.73 13.09 0.96
N ASP A 71 10.88 12.34 2.07
CA ASP A 71 10.68 12.78 3.46
C ASP A 71 11.98 13.33 4.13
N ASP A 72 13.11 13.38 3.41
CA ASP A 72 14.44 13.93 3.80
C ASP A 72 14.74 15.27 3.09
#